data_AF-A0A381IED3-F1
#
_entry.id   AF-A0A381IED3-F1
#
_cell.length_a   1.000
_cell.length_b   1.000
_cell.length_c   1.000
_cell.angle_alpha   90.00
_cell.angle_beta   90.00
_cell.angle_gamma   90.00
#
_symmetry.space_group_name_H-M   'P 1'
#
loop_
_entity.id
_entity.type
_entity.pdbx_description
1 polymer ?
#
loop_
_entity_poly.entity_id
_entity_poly.type
_entity_poly.pdbx_seq_one_letter_code
_entity_poly.pdbx_strand_id
1 'polypeptide(L)'
;MLTSLKKNNKIKITLNGKEFLYDVFSAYIVESDYDYLKTNFNNESDYQNYINDITSKSLYKSPIKVNSNDKIVTLSTCTYEFDDARMVIHGRLI
;
A
#
# COMPACT_ATOMS: atom_id res chain seq x y z
N MET A 1 -16.20 0.46 6.20
CA MET A 1 -14.89 0.63 5.53
C MET A 1 -13.94 -0.53 5.82
N LEU A 2 -13.64 -0.84 7.09
CA LEU A 2 -12.73 -1.95 7.49
C LEU A 2 -13.20 -3.36 7.10
N THR A 3 -14.50 -3.59 7.01
CA THR A 3 -15.08 -4.90 6.66
C THR A 3 -14.81 -5.30 5.21
N SER A 4 -14.70 -4.35 4.28
CA SER A 4 -14.42 -4.65 2.88
C SER A 4 -13.03 -5.22 2.70
N LEU A 5 -12.01 -4.71 3.42
CA LEU A 5 -10.61 -5.11 3.29
C LEU A 5 -10.33 -6.59 3.63
N LYS A 6 -11.17 -7.21 4.48
CA LYS A 6 -11.06 -8.64 4.83
C LYS A 6 -11.44 -9.59 3.67
N LYS A 7 -12.13 -9.09 2.65
CA LYS A 7 -12.59 -9.89 1.51
C LYS A 7 -11.59 -9.79 0.36
N ASN A 8 -10.40 -10.37 0.53
CA ASN A 8 -9.39 -10.64 -0.51
C ASN A 8 -9.41 -9.66 -1.72
N ASN A 9 -9.20 -8.36 -1.44
CA ASN A 9 -9.37 -7.33 -2.46
C ASN A 9 -8.13 -7.26 -3.36
N LYS A 10 -8.37 -7.23 -4.66
CA LYS A 10 -7.34 -7.03 -5.67
C LYS A 10 -7.44 -5.63 -6.23
N ILE A 11 -6.29 -4.98 -6.42
CA ILE A 11 -6.19 -3.78 -7.26
C ILE A 11 -5.89 -4.27 -8.68
N LYS A 12 -6.63 -3.77 -9.67
CA LYS A 12 -6.37 -4.02 -11.09
C LYS A 12 -5.94 -2.73 -11.76
N ILE A 13 -4.77 -2.73 -12.37
CA ILE A 13 -4.28 -1.64 -13.22
C ILE A 13 -4.19 -2.14 -14.65
N THR A 14 -4.81 -1.43 -15.58
CA THR A 14 -4.71 -1.71 -17.01
C THR A 14 -3.85 -0.63 -17.66
N LEU A 15 -2.72 -1.03 -18.23
CA LEU A 15 -1.79 -0.13 -18.90
C LEU A 15 -1.46 -0.68 -20.29
N ASN A 16 -1.76 0.08 -21.34
CA ASN A 16 -1.49 -0.29 -22.74
C ASN A 16 -2.01 -1.69 -23.12
N GLY A 17 -3.21 -2.04 -22.65
CA GLY A 17 -3.83 -3.35 -22.90
C GLY A 17 -3.27 -4.51 -22.05
N LYS A 18 -2.32 -4.26 -21.14
CA LYS A 18 -1.82 -5.24 -20.17
C LYS A 18 -2.51 -5.05 -18.83
N GLU A 19 -2.88 -6.14 -18.18
CA GLU A 19 -3.48 -6.13 -16.84
C GLU A 19 -2.44 -6.51 -15.78
N PHE A 20 -2.40 -5.74 -14.70
CA PHE A 20 -1.57 -5.97 -13.52
C PHE A 20 -2.50 -6.11 -12.32
N LEU A 21 -2.39 -7.22 -11.60
CA LEU A 21 -3.19 -7.51 -10.42
C LEU A 21 -2.31 -7.43 -9.17
N TYR A 22 -2.82 -6.81 -8.12
CA TYR A 22 -2.11 -6.66 -6.86
C TYR A 22 -2.99 -7.12 -5.70
N ASP A 23 -2.45 -7.96 -4.81
CA ASP A 23 -3.13 -8.36 -3.59
C ASP A 23 -2.89 -7.32 -2.48
N VAL A 24 -3.97 -6.80 -1.90
CA VAL A 24 -3.92 -5.72 -0.91
C VAL A 24 -3.46 -6.27 0.45
N PHE A 25 -2.30 -5.80 0.92
CA PHE A 25 -1.68 -6.31 2.16
C PHE A 25 -1.63 -5.30 3.29
N SER A 26 -1.76 -4.00 3.01
CA SER A 26 -1.79 -2.95 4.01
C SER A 26 -2.78 -1.85 3.64
N ALA A 27 -3.52 -1.35 4.61
CA ALA A 27 -4.30 -0.13 4.47
C ALA A 27 -4.40 0.61 5.81
N TYR A 28 -4.21 1.93 5.78
CA TYR A 28 -4.22 2.77 6.98
C TYR A 28 -4.55 4.23 6.66
N ILE A 29 -4.74 5.02 7.72
CA ILE A 29 -5.01 6.45 7.66
C ILE A 29 -3.82 7.16 8.28
N VAL A 30 -3.32 8.21 7.63
CA VAL A 30 -2.21 9.06 8.11
C VAL A 30 -2.59 10.53 8.06
N GLU A 31 -1.93 11.35 8.86
CA GLU A 31 -2.04 12.80 8.78
C GLU A 31 -1.35 13.35 7.52
N SER A 32 -1.69 14.57 7.10
CA SER A 32 -1.40 15.14 5.79
C SER A 32 0.08 15.46 5.57
N ASP A 33 0.85 15.48 6.65
CA ASP A 33 2.28 15.72 6.74
C ASP A 33 3.13 14.44 6.56
N TYR A 34 2.51 13.27 6.44
CA TYR A 34 3.25 12.02 6.37
C TYR A 34 3.96 11.84 5.01
N ASP A 35 5.28 11.70 5.04
CA ASP A 35 6.13 11.47 3.86
C ASP A 35 6.22 9.97 3.50
N TYR A 36 5.09 9.39 3.07
CA TYR A 36 4.99 7.98 2.67
C TYR A 36 5.35 7.71 1.20
N LEU A 37 5.77 8.72 0.45
CA LEU A 37 6.01 8.63 -1.00
C LEU A 37 7.47 8.33 -1.32
N LYS A 38 8.10 7.41 -0.58
CA LYS A 38 9.40 6.86 -0.98
C LYS A 38 9.21 5.94 -2.19
N THR A 39 9.53 6.46 -3.37
CA THR A 39 9.44 5.71 -4.63
C THR A 39 10.76 5.03 -5.01
N ASN A 40 11.88 5.45 -4.43
CA ASN A 40 13.21 4.92 -4.70
C ASN A 40 13.90 4.51 -3.40
N PHE A 41 14.63 3.39 -3.45
CA PHE A 41 15.39 2.84 -2.34
C PHE A 41 16.83 2.61 -2.79
N ASN A 42 17.80 2.90 -1.90
CA ASN A 42 19.21 2.78 -2.26
C ASN A 42 19.67 1.32 -2.33
N ASN A 43 19.02 0.44 -1.57
CA ASN A 43 19.35 -0.97 -1.47
C ASN A 43 18.13 -1.79 -1.01
N GLU A 44 18.26 -3.12 -1.07
CA GLU A 44 17.19 -4.05 -0.69
C GLU A 44 16.81 -3.97 0.80
N SER A 45 17.75 -3.65 1.69
CA SER A 45 17.50 -3.52 3.13
C SER A 45 16.60 -2.31 3.43
N ASP A 46 16.88 -1.17 2.79
CA ASP A 46 16.05 0.03 2.89
C ASP A 46 14.61 -0.24 2.42
N TYR A 47 14.46 -0.98 1.32
CA TYR A 47 13.15 -1.36 0.81
C TYR A 47 12.44 -2.36 1.73
N GLN A 48 13.14 -3.36 2.27
CA GLN A 48 12.57 -4.30 3.22
C GLN A 48 12.12 -3.60 4.52
N ASN A 49 12.90 -2.64 5.01
CA ASN A 49 12.52 -1.83 6.17
C ASN A 49 11.27 -1.01 5.91
N TYR A 50 11.17 -0.41 4.72
CA TYR A 50 9.96 0.28 4.29
C TYR A 50 8.74 -0.64 4.22
N ILE A 51 8.89 -1.84 3.63
CA ILE A 51 7.82 -2.85 3.59
C ILE A 51 7.36 -3.23 5.01
N ASN A 52 8.30 -3.42 5.94
CA ASN A 52 7.98 -3.75 7.32
C ASN A 52 7.19 -2.61 8.01
N ASP A 53 7.60 -1.36 7.80
CA ASP A 53 6.94 -0.18 8.36
C ASP A 53 5.50 -0.04 7.86
N ILE A 54 5.28 -0.02 6.54
CA ILE A 54 3.94 0.11 5.95
C ILE A 54 3.04 -1.09 6.28
N THR A 55 3.61 -2.28 6.47
CA THR A 55 2.84 -3.47 6.91
C THR A 55 2.40 -3.32 8.36
N SER A 56 3.27 -2.79 9.23
CA SER A 56 2.99 -2.60 10.66
C SER A 56 1.90 -1.54 10.92
N LYS A 57 1.78 -0.55 10.04
CA LYS A 57 0.77 0.52 10.10
C LYS A 57 -0.63 0.06 9.72
N SER A 58 -0.76 -1.10 9.06
CA SER A 58 -2.04 -1.59 8.56
C SER A 58 -3.08 -1.72 9.66
N LEU A 59 -4.29 -1.22 9.40
CA LEU A 59 -5.45 -1.37 10.28
C LEU A 59 -5.97 -2.83 10.35
N TYR A 60 -5.42 -3.73 9.54
CA TYR A 60 -5.73 -5.16 9.56
C TYR A 60 -4.49 -6.01 9.31
N LYS A 61 -4.45 -7.20 9.92
CA LYS A 61 -3.38 -8.17 9.69
C LYS A 61 -3.65 -8.97 8.43
N SER A 62 -2.88 -8.72 7.38
CA SER A 62 -2.90 -9.51 6.15
C SER A 62 -2.06 -10.79 6.30
N PRO A 63 -2.50 -11.95 5.78
CA PRO A 63 -1.66 -13.15 5.70
C PRO A 63 -0.60 -13.07 4.58
N ILE A 64 -0.64 -12.04 3.74
CA ILE A 64 0.27 -11.86 2.61
C ILE A 64 1.64 -11.43 3.12
N LYS A 65 2.67 -12.24 2.87
CA LYS A 65 4.07 -11.87 3.12
C LYS A 65 4.61 -11.11 1.92
N VAL A 66 5.26 -9.98 2.19
CA VAL A 66 5.89 -9.11 1.18
C VAL A 66 7.37 -8.97 1.54
N ASN A 67 8.24 -9.03 0.54
CA ASN A 67 9.69 -8.89 0.70
C ASN A 67 10.31 -7.99 -0.37
N SER A 68 11.59 -7.69 -0.25
CA SER A 68 12.31 -6.76 -1.13
C SER A 68 12.36 -7.17 -2.62
N ASN A 69 12.07 -8.43 -2.96
CA ASN A 69 11.96 -8.87 -4.35
C ASN A 69 10.59 -8.58 -4.98
N ASP A 70 9.59 -8.25 -4.16
CA ASP A 70 8.23 -7.98 -4.63
C ASP A 70 8.08 -6.54 -5.14
N LYS A 71 7.27 -6.37 -6.18
CA LYS A 71 6.81 -5.04 -6.59
C LYS A 71 5.51 -4.70 -5.88
N ILE A 72 5.41 -3.48 -5.37
CA ILE A 72 4.19 -2.99 -4.74
C ILE A 72 3.61 -1.80 -5.49
N VAL A 73 2.33 -1.56 -5.28
CA VAL A 73 1.63 -0.34 -5.66
C VAL A 73 1.12 0.35 -4.40
N THR A 74 1.23 1.68 -4.36
CA THR A 74 0.67 2.52 -3.31
C THR A 74 -0.43 3.38 -3.92
N LEU A 75 -1.63 3.30 -3.37
CA LEU A 75 -2.74 4.19 -3.68
C LEU A 75 -2.94 5.12 -2.48
N SER A 76 -2.94 6.42 -2.73
CA SER A 76 -3.17 7.43 -1.70
C SER A 76 -4.30 8.34 -2.12
N THR A 77 -5.25 8.58 -1.22
CA THR A 77 -6.24 9.64 -1.43
C THR A 77 -5.69 10.98 -0.94
N CYS A 78 -5.92 12.04 -1.73
CA CYS A 78 -5.87 13.41 -1.24
C CYS A 78 -7.33 13.80 -1.00
N THR A 79 -7.75 13.95 0.24
CA THR A 79 -9.06 14.53 0.55
C THR A 79 -8.88 15.99 0.87
N TYR A 80 -9.66 16.85 0.20
CA TYR A 80 -9.75 18.28 0.49
C TYR A 80 -10.89 18.60 1.48
N GLU A 81 -11.61 17.59 1.98
CA GLU A 81 -12.92 17.79 2.64
C GLU A 81 -12.93 17.59 4.15
N PHE A 82 -11.87 17.06 4.79
CA PHE A 82 -11.83 16.87 6.25
C PHE A 82 -10.40 16.91 6.80
N ASP A 83 -10.27 17.47 8.01
CA ASP A 83 -9.09 17.51 8.90
C ASP A 83 -7.98 16.52 8.52
N ASP A 84 -7.02 16.99 7.71
CA ASP A 84 -5.68 16.45 7.48
C ASP A 84 -5.48 14.93 7.34
N ALA A 85 -6.50 14.10 7.06
CA ALA A 85 -6.36 12.64 7.04
C ALA A 85 -6.32 12.06 5.63
N ARG A 86 -5.30 11.27 5.28
CA ARG A 86 -5.14 10.57 4.00
C ARG A 86 -5.29 9.07 4.17
N MET A 87 -6.06 8.43 3.29
CA MET A 87 -6.13 6.96 3.23
C MET A 87 -5.02 6.45 2.31
N VAL A 88 -4.23 5.51 2.81
CA VAL A 88 -3.15 4.85 2.07
C VAL A 88 -3.45 3.35 1.99
N ILE A 89 -3.30 2.79 0.80
CA ILE A 89 -3.49 1.36 0.52
C ILE A 89 -2.27 0.85 -0.25
N HIS A 90 -1.73 -0.30 0.15
CA HIS A 90 -0.63 -0.97 -0.53
C HIS A 90 -1.05 -2.35 -1.04
N GLY A 91 -0.68 -2.64 -2.29
CA GLY A 91 -0.88 -3.93 -2.93
C GLY A 91 0.43 -4.53 -3.43
N ARG A 92 0.61 -5.85 -3.31
CA ARG A 92 1.75 -6.61 -3.84
C ARG A 92 1.37 -7.17 -5.21
N LEU A 93 2.20 -6.95 -6.23
CA LEU A 93 2.01 -7.51 -7.57
C LEU A 93 1.97 -9.05 -7.51
N ILE A 94 1.07 -9.65 -8.28
CA ILE A 94 0.92 -11.10 -8.44
C ILE A 94 1.83 -11.59 -9.57
#